data_AF-A0A662HNG6-F1
#
_entry.id   AF-A0A662HNG6-F1
#
_cell.length_a   1.000
_cell.length_b   1.000
_cell.length_c   1.000
_cell.angle_alpha   90.00
_cell.angle_beta   90.00
_cell.angle_gamma   90.00
#
_symmetry.space_group_name_H-M   'P 1'
#
loop_
_entity.id
_entity.type
_entity.pdbx_description
1 polymer ?
#
loop_
_entity_poly.entity_id
_entity_poly.type
_entity_poly.pdbx_seq_one_letter_code
_entity_poly.pdbx_strand_id
1 'polypeptide(L)'
;MSLELDGFKYLFIGGFILIVAGILLVTIGSILPITELRTSGAVVVFIGPIPLIFGWGAYSWILILISILIVIVMILIIYLMFKRFYYGGRGEV
;
A
#
# COMPACT_ATOMS: atom_id res chain seq x y z
N MET A 1 -30.38 -9.42 6.34
CA MET A 1 -29.88 -10.51 5.49
C MET A 1 -29.79 -10.13 4.00
N SER A 2 -30.77 -9.46 3.38
CA SER A 2 -30.63 -8.99 1.98
C SER A 2 -29.57 -7.89 1.80
N LEU A 3 -29.50 -6.91 2.71
CA LEU A 3 -28.53 -5.81 2.67
C LEU A 3 -27.06 -6.26 2.77
N GLU A 4 -26.77 -7.34 3.50
CA GLU A 4 -25.42 -7.90 3.64
C GLU A 4 -24.98 -8.64 2.37
N LEU A 5 -25.92 -9.34 1.71
CA LEU A 5 -25.69 -10.01 0.43
C LEU A 5 -25.43 -8.98 -0.70
N ASP A 6 -26.18 -7.88 -0.70
CA ASP A 6 -26.00 -6.81 -1.68
C ASP A 6 -24.65 -6.10 -1.49
N GLY A 7 -24.28 -5.76 -0.25
CA GLY A 7 -22.98 -5.16 0.06
C GLY A 7 -21.79 -6.04 -0.34
N PHE A 8 -21.85 -7.33 -0.04
CA PHE A 8 -20.82 -8.29 -0.46
C PHE A 8 -20.72 -8.40 -1.99
N LYS A 9 -21.86 -8.42 -2.68
CA LYS A 9 -21.91 -8.46 -4.15
C LYS A 9 -21.28 -7.23 -4.78
N TYR A 10 -21.52 -6.03 -4.26
CA TYR A 10 -20.88 -4.80 -4.75
C TYR A 10 -19.37 -4.78 -4.51
N LEU A 11 -18.92 -5.23 -3.33
CA LEU A 11 -17.48 -5.32 -3.03
C LEU A 11 -16.78 -6.32 -3.95
N PHE A 12 -17.41 -7.48 -4.19
CA PHE A 12 -16.89 -8.51 -5.08
C PHE A 12 -16.81 -8.03 -6.53
N ILE A 13 -17.90 -7.48 -7.06
CA ILE A 13 -17.93 -6.98 -8.46
C ILE A 13 -16.98 -5.79 -8.62
N GLY A 14 -16.96 -4.86 -7.67
CA GLY A 14 -16.07 -3.71 -7.69
C GLY A 14 -14.59 -4.13 -7.68
N GLY A 15 -14.22 -5.05 -6.78
CA GLY A 15 -12.87 -5.60 -6.72
C GLY A 15 -12.49 -6.35 -8.01
N PHE A 16 -13.40 -7.14 -8.57
CA PHE A 16 -13.18 -7.85 -9.83
C PHE A 16 -12.94 -6.88 -10.99
N ILE A 17 -13.77 -5.84 -11.14
CA ILE A 17 -13.60 -4.80 -12.16
C ILE A 17 -12.24 -4.11 -12.00
N LEU A 18 -11.83 -3.80 -10.76
CA LEU A 18 -10.57 -3.13 -10.47
C LEU A 18 -9.36 -3.98 -10.89
N ILE A 19 -9.41 -5.29 -10.65
CA ILE A 19 -8.37 -6.24 -11.07
C ILE A 19 -8.29 -6.29 -12.60
N VAL A 20 -9.44 -6.46 -13.28
CA VAL A 20 -9.48 -6.51 -14.75
C VAL A 20 -8.96 -5.20 -15.36
N ALA A 21 -9.39 -4.05 -14.83
CA ALA A 21 -8.91 -2.75 -15.28
C ALA A 21 -7.39 -2.61 -15.08
N GLY A 22 -6.86 -3.06 -13.93
CA GLY A 22 -5.42 -3.07 -13.66
C GLY A 22 -4.63 -3.92 -14.66
N ILE A 23 -5.10 -5.14 -14.94
CA ILE A 23 -4.47 -6.04 -15.91
C ILE A 23 -4.47 -5.42 -17.31
N LEU A 24 -5.59 -4.83 -17.74
CA LEU A 24 -5.70 -4.17 -19.03
C LEU A 24 -4.73 -2.98 -19.14
N LEU A 25 -4.64 -2.14 -18.12
CA LEU A 25 -3.71 -1.01 -18.10
C LEU A 25 -2.24 -1.47 -18.21
N VAL A 26 -1.85 -2.49 -17.44
CA VAL A 26 -0.48 -3.05 -17.50
C VAL A 26 -0.20 -3.65 -18.87
N THR A 27 -1.16 -4.40 -19.43
CA THR A 27 -1.01 -5.04 -20.74
C THR A 27 -0.88 -4.00 -21.85
N ILE A 28 -1.74 -2.98 -21.86
CA ILE A 28 -1.69 -1.88 -22.83
C ILE A 28 -0.36 -1.13 -22.69
N GLY A 29 0.04 -0.78 -21.46
CA GLY A 29 1.32 -0.13 -21.21
C GLY A 29 2.54 -0.93 -21.69
N SER A 30 2.44 -2.26 -21.66
CA SER A 30 3.53 -3.16 -22.09
C SER A 30 3.66 -3.29 -23.62
N ILE A 31 2.59 -3.11 -24.38
CA ILE A 31 2.60 -3.26 -25.85
C ILE A 31 2.84 -1.95 -26.58
N LEU A 32 2.69 -0.80 -25.90
CA LEU A 32 2.95 0.50 -26.50
C LEU A 32 4.46 0.63 -26.79
N PRO A 33 4.87 0.91 -28.05
CA PRO A 33 6.26 1.08 -28.42
C PRO A 33 6.76 2.45 -27.96
N ILE A 34 6.99 2.58 -26.66
CA ILE A 34 7.58 3.76 -26.04
C ILE A 34 9.09 3.54 -26.10
N THR A 35 9.79 4.32 -26.92
CA THR A 35 11.23 4.16 -27.19
C THR A 35 12.11 4.34 -25.95
N GLU A 36 11.60 4.98 -24.90
CA GLU A 36 12.26 5.07 -23.59
C GLU A 36 11.24 4.85 -22.45
N LEU A 37 10.89 3.59 -22.16
CA LEU A 37 10.20 3.26 -20.90
C LEU A 37 11.15 3.48 -19.72
N ARG A 38 11.19 4.71 -19.20
CA ARG A 38 11.89 5.04 -17.95
C ARG A 38 10.97 4.76 -16.77
N THR A 39 11.10 3.58 -16.17
CA THR A 39 10.38 3.27 -14.93
C THR A 39 11.04 3.96 -13.74
N SER A 40 10.22 4.44 -12.80
CA SER A 40 10.67 4.92 -11.51
C SER A 40 9.88 4.21 -10.42
N GLY A 41 10.55 3.85 -9.34
CA GLY A 41 9.96 3.12 -8.24
C GLY A 41 10.69 3.37 -6.94
N ALA A 42 10.03 3.08 -5.83
CA ALA A 42 10.65 2.94 -4.53
C ALA A 42 10.07 1.72 -3.83
N VAL A 43 10.92 1.00 -3.10
CA VAL A 43 10.54 -0.15 -2.29
C VAL A 43 11.01 0.08 -0.87
N VAL A 44 10.16 -0.31 0.08
CA VAL A 44 10.49 -0.32 1.51
C VAL A 44 10.52 -1.78 1.95
N VAL A 45 11.65 -2.23 2.47
CA VAL A 45 11.85 -3.55 3.04
C VAL A 45 12.07 -3.41 4.54
N PHE A 46 11.20 -4.01 5.34
CA PHE A 46 11.35 -4.03 6.79
C PHE A 46 12.20 -5.25 7.19
N ILE A 47 13.42 -5.01 7.70
CA ILE A 47 14.25 -6.06 8.31
C ILE A 47 14.14 -5.89 9.82
N GLY A 48 13.27 -6.69 10.43
CA GLY A 48 12.84 -6.42 11.80
C GLY A 48 12.18 -5.03 11.90
N PRO A 49 12.48 -4.22 12.94
CA PRO A 49 11.89 -2.88 13.07
C PRO A 49 12.56 -1.82 12.19
N ILE A 50 13.62 -2.17 11.43
CA ILE A 50 14.40 -1.21 10.66
C ILE A 50 13.87 -1.14 9.22
N PRO A 51 13.30 -0.01 8.78
CA PRO A 51 12.90 0.19 7.39
C PRO A 51 14.11 0.48 6.51
N LEU A 52 14.32 -0.32 5.46
CA LEU A 52 15.29 -0.07 4.41
C LEU A 52 14.56 0.40 3.15
N ILE A 53 14.97 1.53 2.60
CA ILE A 53 14.31 2.15 1.44
C ILE A 53 15.27 2.16 0.27
N PHE A 54 14.83 1.62 -0.86
CA PHE A 54 15.55 1.63 -2.12
C PHE A 54 14.69 2.30 -3.18
N GLY A 55 15.28 3.21 -3.96
CA GLY A 55 14.60 3.86 -5.08
C GLY A 55 15.37 3.69 -6.37
N TRP A 56 14.66 3.66 -7.49
CA TRP A 56 15.23 3.63 -8.83
C TRP A 56 14.46 4.54 -9.79
N GLY A 57 15.13 4.96 -10.86
CA GLY A 57 14.58 5.86 -11.86
C GLY A 57 14.67 7.35 -11.51
N ALA A 58 14.28 8.19 -12.46
CA ALA A 58 14.43 9.65 -12.40
C ALA A 58 13.62 10.29 -11.25
N TYR A 59 12.48 9.69 -10.91
CA TYR A 59 11.60 10.17 -9.84
C TYR A 59 11.81 9.39 -8.53
N SER A 60 12.90 8.64 -8.38
CA SER A 60 13.19 7.88 -7.15
C SER A 60 13.16 8.74 -5.89
N TRP A 61 13.69 9.97 -5.95
CA TRP A 61 13.76 10.87 -4.80
C TRP A 61 12.37 11.22 -4.24
N ILE A 62 11.39 11.55 -5.09
CA ILE A 62 10.02 11.87 -4.65
C ILE A 62 9.33 10.62 -4.11
N LEU A 63 9.56 9.48 -4.75
CA LEU A 63 8.99 8.20 -4.33
C LEU A 63 9.54 7.75 -2.99
N ILE A 64 10.84 7.96 -2.73
CA ILE A 64 11.47 7.71 -1.42
C ILE A 64 10.84 8.62 -0.35
N LEU A 65 10.60 9.90 -0.62
CA LEU A 65 9.94 10.80 0.34
C LEU A 65 8.53 10.31 0.68
N ILE A 66 7.75 9.89 -0.32
CA ILE A 66 6.42 9.30 -0.12
C ILE A 66 6.53 8.01 0.70
N SER A 67 7.49 7.14 0.39
CA SER A 67 7.75 5.92 1.15
C SER A 67 8.07 6.22 2.62
N ILE A 68 8.93 7.20 2.91
CA ILE A 68 9.25 7.64 4.28
C ILE A 68 7.98 8.09 5.00
N LEU A 69 7.14 8.90 4.36
CA LEU A 69 5.88 9.35 4.95
C LEU A 69 4.97 8.16 5.30
N ILE A 70 4.83 7.19 4.40
CA ILE A 70 4.05 5.97 4.64
C ILE A 70 4.63 5.18 5.83
N VAL A 71 5.95 5.02 5.90
CA VAL A 71 6.63 4.35 7.03
C VAL A 71 6.33 5.06 8.35
N ILE A 72 6.43 6.39 8.40
CA ILE A 72 6.14 7.18 9.61
C ILE A 72 4.71 6.96 10.06
N VAL A 73 3.74 7.02 9.14
CA VAL A 73 2.32 6.77 9.43
C VAL A 73 2.12 5.35 9.97
N MET A 74 2.77 4.35 9.35
CA MET A 74 2.66 2.96 9.78
C MET A 74 3.24 2.76 11.19
N ILE A 75 4.42 3.32 11.48
CA ILE A 75 5.03 3.28 12.81
C ILE A 75 4.13 3.97 13.84
N LEU A 76 3.52 5.11 13.49
CA LEU A 76 2.58 5.82 14.37
C LEU A 76 1.35 4.95 14.70
N ILE A 77 0.76 4.32 13.68
CA ILE A 77 -0.38 3.40 13.87
C ILE A 77 0.01 2.26 14.81
N ILE A 78 1.14 1.61 14.54
CA ILE A 78 1.67 0.52 15.38
C ILE A 78 1.87 1.00 16.82
N TYR A 79 2.51 2.16 17.01
CA TYR A 79 2.74 2.76 18.32
C TYR A 79 1.42 3.02 19.08
N LEU A 80 0.41 3.59 18.41
CA LEU A 80 -0.89 3.84 19.01
C LEU A 80 -1.62 2.54 19.37
N MET A 81 -1.49 1.49 18.56
CA MET A 81 -2.04 0.16 18.86
C MET A 81 -1.38 -0.46 20.09
N PHE A 82 -0.04 -0.46 20.16
CA PHE A 82 0.70 -0.96 21.33
C PHE A 82 0.43 -0.14 22.58
N LYS A 83 0.34 1.20 22.47
CA LYS A 83 -0.02 2.08 23.59
C LYS A 83 -1.40 1.70 24.14
N ARG A 84 -2.40 1.53 23.27
CA ARG A 84 -3.76 1.13 23.71
C ARG A 84 -3.74 -0.23 24.42
N PHE A 85 -2.99 -1.20 23.90
CA PHE A 85 -2.87 -2.52 24.52
C PHE A 85 -2.21 -2.44 25.91
N TYR A 86 -1.12 -1.69 26.05
CA TYR A 86 -0.37 -1.57 27.30
C TYR A 86 -1.15 -0.84 28.41
N TYR A 87 -1.92 0.20 28.07
CA TYR A 87 -2.75 0.91 29.05
C TYR A 87 -4.11 0.24 29.30
N GLY A 88 -4.65 -0.51 28.33
CA GLY A 88 -5.89 -1.27 28.50
C GLY A 88 -5.76 -2.42 29.50
N GLY A 89 -4.58 -3.05 29.60
CA GLY A 89 -4.32 -4.13 30.58
C GLY A 89 -4.02 -3.67 32.01
N ARG A 90 -3.85 -2.36 32.26
CA ARG A 90 -3.58 -1.79 33.59
C ARG A 90 -4.81 -1.19 34.28
N GLY A 91 -5.97 -1.18 33.61
CA GLY A 91 -7.23 -0.67 34.17
C GLY A 91 -8.04 -1.70 34.95
N GLU A 92 -7.60 -2.96 35.00
CA GLU A 92 -8.30 -4.07 35.67
C GLU A 92 -7.52 -4.68 36.86
N VAL A 93 -6.57 -3.94 37.43
CA VAL A 93 -5.86 -4.31 38.67
C VAL A 93 -6.04 -3.26 39.75
#